data_AF-A0A257WRV6-F1
#
_entry.id   AF-A0A257WRV6-F1
#
_cell.length_a   1.000
_cell.length_b   1.000
_cell.length_c   1.000
_cell.angle_alpha   90.00
_cell.angle_beta   90.00
_cell.angle_gamma   90.00
#
_symmetry.space_group_name_H-M   'P 1'
#
loop_
_entity.id
_entity.type
_entity.pdbx_description
1 polymer ?
#
loop_
_entity_poly.entity_id
_entity_poly.type
_entity_poly.pdbx_seq_one_letter_code
_entity_poly.pdbx_strand_id
1 'polypeptide(L)'
;MPAAVSIHGSRHHEFESLGIAARPGYGRCTMLQPLLNSTTLPLLKQVAKFAERRQDVLAGNIANIDTPGYRMRDLPVAKFQEALEAAVAGRRTNPNYGLGMESLGTPAQPTSTADLVQNPFPESLFRAESPLEQDHITFQDANNRSVENQFLLMTKNSLVQQFALEVMRSQFDQLQTVISERV
;
A
#
# COMPACT_ATOMS: atom_id res chain seq x y z
N MET A 1 52.53 -3.09 20.32
CA MET A 1 53.22 -4.33 19.85
C MET A 1 54.28 -4.67 20.89
N PRO A 2 54.52 -5.94 21.30
CA PRO A 2 54.40 -7.19 20.54
C PRO A 2 53.52 -8.29 21.18
N ALA A 3 53.36 -9.39 20.43
CA ALA A 3 52.54 -10.56 20.67
C ALA A 3 53.26 -11.65 21.49
N ALA A 4 52.46 -12.48 22.18
CA ALA A 4 52.88 -13.75 22.78
C ALA A 4 52.04 -14.89 22.19
N VAL A 5 52.75 -15.95 21.76
CA VAL A 5 52.21 -17.24 21.31
C VAL A 5 52.19 -18.18 22.52
N SER A 6 51.10 -18.92 22.71
CA SER A 6 51.11 -20.19 23.46
C SER A 6 50.02 -21.14 22.99
N ILE A 7 50.45 -22.38 22.83
CA ILE A 7 49.74 -23.56 22.35
C ILE A 7 49.08 -24.25 23.56
N HIS A 8 47.85 -24.74 23.41
CA HIS A 8 47.17 -25.87 24.11
C HIS A 8 45.76 -25.89 23.50
N GLY A 9 45.11 -26.99 23.13
CA GLY A 9 45.19 -28.39 23.50
C GLY A 9 43.76 -28.91 23.33
N SER A 10 43.58 -29.92 22.49
CA SER A 10 42.30 -30.52 22.14
C SER A 10 41.45 -30.87 23.37
N ARG A 11 40.16 -30.54 23.34
CA ARG A 11 39.15 -31.31 24.05
C ARG A 11 37.82 -31.25 23.30
N HIS A 12 37.50 -32.38 22.68
CA HIS A 12 36.19 -32.70 22.14
C HIS A 12 35.17 -32.61 23.28
N HIS A 13 34.15 -31.78 23.08
CA HIS A 13 32.87 -31.94 23.74
C HIS A 13 31.81 -31.87 22.64
N GLU A 14 31.38 -33.06 22.22
CA GLU A 14 30.11 -33.31 21.56
C GLU A 14 29.01 -32.73 22.44
N PHE A 15 28.45 -31.60 22.01
CA PHE A 15 27.09 -31.22 22.40
C PHE A 15 26.23 -31.52 21.19
N GLU A 16 25.54 -32.66 21.25
CA GLU A 16 24.43 -32.99 20.37
C GLU A 16 23.44 -31.81 20.37
N SER A 17 23.49 -31.03 19.30
CA SER A 17 22.45 -30.10 18.94
C SER A 17 21.20 -30.92 18.64
N LEU A 18 20.35 -31.10 19.64
CA LEU A 18 18.96 -31.51 19.47
C LEU A 18 18.30 -30.49 18.55
N GLY A 19 18.26 -30.85 17.28
CA GLY A 19 17.44 -30.21 16.26
C GLY A 19 16.01 -30.24 16.75
N ILE A 20 15.57 -29.13 17.34
CA ILE A 20 14.15 -28.80 17.45
C ILE A 20 13.68 -28.69 16.01
N ALA A 21 13.14 -29.81 15.52
CA ALA A 21 12.44 -29.89 14.26
C ALA A 21 11.38 -28.78 14.29
N ALA A 22 11.66 -27.70 13.55
CA ALA A 22 10.68 -26.72 13.18
C ALA A 22 9.53 -27.49 12.54
N ARG A 23 8.44 -27.68 13.32
CA ARG A 23 7.21 -28.28 12.84
C ARG A 23 6.84 -27.48 11.58
N PRO A 24 6.68 -28.10 10.40
CA PRO A 24 6.21 -27.36 9.24
C PRO A 24 4.83 -26.84 9.59
N GLY A 25 4.78 -25.53 9.88
CA GLY A 25 3.56 -24.82 10.20
C GLY A 25 2.55 -25.06 9.09
N TYR A 26 1.30 -25.25 9.49
CA TYR A 26 0.13 -25.41 8.65
C TYR A 26 0.31 -24.67 7.32
N GLY A 27 0.43 -25.45 6.26
CA GLY A 27 0.78 -24.97 4.94
C GLY A 27 -0.12 -23.82 4.55
N ARG A 28 0.49 -22.65 4.31
CA ARG A 28 -0.07 -21.69 3.36
C ARG A 28 -0.42 -22.51 2.12
N CYS A 29 -1.70 -22.57 1.76
CA CYS A 29 -2.12 -23.26 0.54
C CYS A 29 -1.55 -22.48 -0.66
N THR A 30 -0.34 -22.83 -1.07
CA THR A 30 0.41 -22.21 -2.18
C THR A 30 -0.38 -22.27 -3.50
N MET A 31 -1.34 -23.20 -3.61
CA MET A 31 -2.19 -23.39 -4.79
C MET A 31 -3.30 -22.34 -4.94
N LEU A 32 -3.76 -21.71 -3.84
CA LEU A 32 -4.81 -20.68 -3.88
C LEU A 32 -4.27 -19.29 -4.19
N GLN A 33 -3.00 -19.03 -3.85
CA GLN A 33 -2.36 -17.74 -4.08
C GLN A 33 -2.37 -17.32 -5.56
N PRO A 34 -2.03 -18.19 -6.54
CA PRO A 34 -2.10 -17.83 -7.97
C PRO A 34 -3.50 -17.44 -8.45
N LEU A 35 -4.56 -18.10 -7.94
CA LEU A 35 -5.94 -17.80 -8.33
C LEU A 35 -6.42 -16.47 -7.74
N LEU A 36 -6.11 -16.22 -6.47
CA LEU A 36 -6.40 -14.92 -5.84
C LEU A 36 -5.59 -13.80 -6.51
N ASN A 37 -4.35 -14.10 -6.86
CA ASN A 37 -3.43 -13.22 -7.55
C ASN A 37 -3.75 -13.02 -9.04
N SER A 38 -4.70 -13.75 -9.63
CA SER A 38 -5.22 -13.44 -10.97
C SER A 38 -6.46 -12.54 -10.93
N THR A 39 -7.17 -12.45 -9.80
CA THR A 39 -8.38 -11.61 -9.65
C THR A 39 -8.05 -10.13 -9.45
N THR A 40 -8.99 -9.20 -9.71
CA THR A 40 -8.79 -7.75 -9.49
C THR A 40 -8.69 -7.32 -8.01
N LEU A 41 -8.87 -8.24 -7.06
CA LEU A 41 -8.85 -8.00 -5.61
C LEU A 41 -7.64 -7.21 -5.07
N PRO A 42 -6.36 -7.54 -5.37
CA PRO A 42 -5.23 -6.79 -4.85
C PRO A 42 -5.23 -5.34 -5.34
N LEU A 43 -5.75 -5.07 -6.53
CA LEU A 43 -5.86 -3.73 -7.08
C LEU A 43 -6.95 -2.93 -6.37
N LEU A 44 -8.12 -3.54 -6.19
CA LEU A 44 -9.25 -2.93 -5.48
C LEU A 44 -8.89 -2.66 -4.01
N LYS A 45 -8.09 -3.53 -3.38
CA LYS A 45 -7.52 -3.29 -2.05
C LYS A 45 -6.68 -2.01 -2.03
N GLN A 46 -5.84 -1.76 -3.03
CA GLN A 46 -5.05 -0.52 -3.10
C GLN A 46 -5.92 0.72 -3.29
N VAL A 47 -6.97 0.64 -4.12
CA VAL A 47 -7.95 1.73 -4.27
C VAL A 47 -8.66 2.03 -2.97
N ALA A 48 -9.14 0.99 -2.26
CA ALA A 48 -9.80 1.16 -0.97
C ALA A 48 -8.85 1.78 0.08
N LYS A 49 -7.60 1.31 0.16
CA LYS A 49 -6.57 1.85 1.05
C LYS A 49 -6.24 3.32 0.73
N PHE A 50 -6.16 3.66 -0.55
CA PHE A 50 -5.94 5.04 -0.98
C PHE A 50 -7.12 5.95 -0.59
N ALA A 51 -8.34 5.47 -0.82
CA ALA A 51 -9.55 6.22 -0.46
C ALA A 51 -9.65 6.42 1.06
N GLU A 52 -9.40 5.39 1.87
CA GLU A 52 -9.30 5.50 3.33
C GLU A 52 -8.28 6.56 3.74
N ARG A 53 -7.04 6.45 3.23
CA ARG A 53 -5.96 7.38 3.56
C ARG A 53 -6.31 8.83 3.20
N ARG A 54 -6.98 9.04 2.07
CA ARG A 54 -7.43 10.36 1.63
C ARG A 54 -8.54 10.90 2.53
N GLN A 55 -9.45 10.04 2.98
CA GLN A 55 -10.51 10.42 3.92
C GLN A 55 -9.92 11.03 5.20
N ASP A 56 -8.86 10.43 5.73
CA ASP A 56 -8.16 10.94 6.91
C ASP A 56 -7.56 12.34 6.68
N VAL A 57 -6.98 12.57 5.49
CA VAL A 57 -6.42 13.88 5.14
C VAL A 57 -7.51 14.93 5.02
N LEU A 58 -8.61 14.61 4.33
CA LEU A 58 -9.74 15.54 4.16
C LEU A 58 -10.40 15.86 5.50
N ALA A 59 -10.57 14.86 6.37
CA ALA A 59 -11.06 15.07 7.73
C ALA A 59 -10.13 15.99 8.54
N GLY A 60 -8.81 15.78 8.42
CA GLY A 60 -7.81 16.66 9.02
C GLY A 60 -7.87 18.10 8.49
N ASN A 61 -8.13 18.29 7.19
CA ASN A 61 -8.31 19.62 6.61
C ASN A 61 -9.55 20.33 7.17
N ILE A 62 -10.68 19.62 7.26
CA ILE A 62 -11.93 20.16 7.80
C ILE A 62 -11.75 20.54 9.27
N ALA A 63 -11.10 19.70 10.07
CA ALA A 63 -10.85 19.97 11.49
C ALA A 63 -9.97 21.21 11.72
N ASN A 64 -9.03 21.50 10.81
CA ASN A 64 -8.10 22.63 10.92
C ASN A 64 -8.49 23.84 10.06
N ILE A 65 -9.70 23.88 9.49
CA ILE A 65 -10.10 24.92 8.53
C ILE A 65 -10.08 26.34 9.13
N ASP A 66 -10.43 26.45 10.41
CA ASP A 66 -10.43 27.71 11.15
C ASP A 66 -9.07 28.03 11.80
N THR A 67 -8.09 27.13 11.68
CA THR A 67 -6.77 27.32 12.29
C THR A 67 -5.94 28.32 11.47
N PRO A 68 -5.51 29.45 12.06
CA PRO A 68 -4.70 30.44 11.36
C PRO A 68 -3.40 29.82 10.83
N GLY A 69 -3.04 30.11 9.58
CA GLY A 69 -1.81 29.63 8.95
C GLY A 69 -1.79 28.13 8.58
N TYR A 70 -2.89 27.39 8.79
CA TYR A 70 -3.00 26.01 8.32
C TYR A 70 -3.05 25.96 6.79
N ARG A 71 -2.35 24.99 6.19
CA ARG A 71 -2.40 24.72 4.75
C ARG A 71 -2.99 23.34 4.50
N MET A 72 -4.04 23.32 3.69
CA MET A 72 -4.68 22.07 3.28
C MET A 72 -3.72 21.19 2.48
N ARG A 73 -3.85 19.89 2.68
CA ARG A 73 -3.07 18.86 1.99
C ARG A 73 -4.00 17.91 1.25
N ASP A 74 -3.49 17.23 0.23
CA ASP A 74 -4.23 16.13 -0.41
C ASP A 74 -3.26 15.02 -0.82
N LEU A 75 -3.79 13.86 -1.17
CA LEU A 75 -3.02 12.79 -1.80
C LEU A 75 -2.87 13.07 -3.30
N PRO A 76 -1.78 12.60 -3.95
CA PRO A 76 -1.57 12.78 -5.37
C PRO A 76 -2.47 11.85 -6.20
N VAL A 77 -3.73 12.25 -6.40
CA VAL A 77 -4.75 11.46 -7.12
C VAL A 77 -4.34 11.14 -8.55
N ALA A 78 -3.81 12.13 -9.28
CA ALA A 78 -3.39 11.94 -10.67
C ALA A 78 -2.27 10.88 -10.79
N LYS A 79 -1.22 11.00 -9.97
CA LYS A 79 -0.13 10.00 -9.92
C LYS A 79 -0.65 8.62 -9.53
N PHE A 80 -1.62 8.55 -8.62
CA PHE A 80 -2.25 7.28 -8.24
C PHE A 80 -3.07 6.67 -9.38
N GLN A 81 -3.80 7.48 -10.15
CA GLN A 81 -4.54 7.03 -11.31
C GLN A 81 -3.60 6.51 -12.41
N GLU A 82 -2.51 7.23 -12.69
CA GLU A 82 -1.46 6.78 -13.62
C GLU A 82 -0.86 5.44 -13.17
N ALA A 83 -0.55 5.30 -11.88
CA ALA A 83 -0.06 4.05 -11.30
C ALA A 83 -1.10 2.91 -11.40
N LEU A 84 -2.38 3.22 -11.21
CA LEU A 84 -3.49 2.27 -11.34
C LEU A 84 -3.64 1.78 -12.78
N GLU A 85 -3.59 2.70 -13.76
CA GLU A 85 -3.64 2.39 -15.18
C GLU A 85 -2.44 1.54 -15.61
N ALA A 86 -1.24 1.91 -15.16
CA ALA A 86 -0.02 1.14 -15.40
C ALA A 86 -0.11 -0.28 -14.79
N ALA A 87 -0.66 -0.41 -13.58
CA ALA A 87 -0.89 -1.70 -12.93
C ALA A 87 -1.88 -2.57 -13.70
N VAL A 88 -2.98 -2.00 -14.20
CA VAL A 88 -3.94 -2.72 -15.06
C VAL A 88 -3.28 -3.15 -16.38
N ALA A 89 -2.55 -2.25 -17.04
CA ALA A 89 -1.87 -2.53 -18.30
C ALA A 89 -0.79 -3.61 -18.15
N GLY A 90 0.06 -3.51 -17.12
CA GLY A 90 1.09 -4.49 -16.82
C GLY A 90 0.52 -5.86 -16.45
N ARG A 91 -0.68 -5.90 -15.88
CA ARG A 91 -1.35 -7.17 -15.58
C ARG A 91 -1.88 -7.91 -16.82
N ARG A 92 -2.24 -7.17 -17.87
CA ARG A 92 -2.65 -7.75 -19.16
C ARG A 92 -1.49 -8.49 -19.83
N THR A 93 -0.26 -8.04 -19.58
CA THR A 93 0.95 -8.66 -20.13
C THR A 93 1.57 -9.71 -19.19
N ASN A 94 1.49 -9.51 -17.87
CA ASN A 94 1.97 -10.45 -16.87
C ASN A 94 0.98 -10.56 -15.70
N PRO A 95 0.34 -11.73 -15.47
CA PRO A 95 -0.65 -11.89 -14.40
C PRO A 95 -0.09 -11.65 -12.98
N ASN A 96 1.24 -11.74 -12.81
CA ASN A 96 1.93 -11.48 -11.54
C ASN A 96 2.43 -10.03 -11.37
N TYR A 97 2.11 -9.13 -12.31
CA TYR A 97 2.53 -7.73 -12.24
C TYR A 97 1.95 -7.03 -11.00
N GLY A 98 2.80 -6.33 -10.25
CA GLY A 98 2.37 -5.51 -9.12
C GLY A 98 2.02 -6.25 -7.83
N LEU A 99 2.24 -7.56 -7.76
CA LEU A 99 2.07 -8.36 -6.54
C LEU A 99 3.26 -8.26 -5.60
N GLY A 100 3.91 -7.08 -5.58
CA GLY A 100 5.04 -6.79 -4.69
C GLY A 100 4.67 -7.19 -3.27
N MET A 101 5.21 -8.33 -2.83
CA MET A 101 5.22 -8.74 -1.45
C MET A 101 5.70 -7.53 -0.66
N GLU A 102 4.84 -7.02 0.21
CA GLU A 102 5.14 -5.93 1.13
C GLU A 102 6.40 -6.30 1.90
N SER A 103 7.56 -5.83 1.42
CA SER A 103 8.84 -6.04 2.05
C SER A 103 8.81 -5.29 3.38
N LEU A 104 8.46 -6.00 4.46
CA LEU A 104 8.61 -5.50 5.82
C LEU A 104 10.11 -5.26 6.05
N GLY A 105 10.52 -4.00 5.97
CA GLY A 105 11.86 -3.55 6.31
C GLY A 105 12.61 -2.99 5.12
N THR A 106 12.41 -1.71 4.84
CA THR A 106 13.41 -0.62 4.92
C THR A 106 12.83 0.57 4.14
N PRO A 107 12.74 1.79 4.71
CA PRO A 107 12.28 2.96 3.97
C PRO A 107 13.37 3.41 3.00
N ALA A 108 13.43 2.78 1.83
CA ALA A 108 14.23 3.27 0.70
C ALA A 108 13.33 4.17 -0.17
N GLN A 109 13.75 5.42 -0.34
CA GLN A 109 13.10 6.41 -1.17
C GLN A 109 13.17 5.92 -2.64
N PRO A 110 12.05 5.74 -3.36
CA PRO A 110 12.10 5.22 -4.73
C PRO A 110 12.57 6.34 -5.67
N THR A 111 13.85 6.35 -6.03
CA THR A 111 14.42 7.32 -6.98
C THR A 111 14.61 6.78 -8.39
N SER A 112 14.22 5.53 -8.68
CA SER A 112 14.46 4.91 -9.99
C SER A 112 13.16 4.51 -10.70
N THR A 113 13.08 4.78 -12.01
CA THR A 113 12.00 4.29 -12.90
C THR A 113 11.89 2.77 -12.93
N ALA A 114 12.97 2.06 -12.61
CA ALA A 114 13.00 0.61 -12.43
C ALA A 114 12.23 0.14 -11.18
N ASP A 115 12.15 0.95 -10.12
CA ASP A 115 11.44 0.58 -8.88
C ASP A 115 9.91 0.61 -9.07
N LEU A 116 9.40 1.47 -9.96
CA LEU A 116 7.97 1.53 -10.29
C LEU A 116 7.48 0.27 -11.03
N VAL A 117 8.37 -0.40 -11.76
CA VAL A 117 8.08 -1.69 -12.40
C VAL A 117 7.90 -2.79 -11.34
N GLN A 118 8.61 -2.69 -10.22
CA GLN A 118 8.59 -3.69 -9.15
C GLN A 118 7.52 -3.42 -8.10
N ASN A 119 7.24 -2.14 -7.82
CA ASN A 119 6.19 -1.69 -6.91
C ASN A 119 5.34 -0.58 -7.58
N PRO A 120 4.18 -0.93 -8.18
CA PRO A 120 3.33 0.05 -8.84
C PRO A 120 2.71 1.05 -7.87
N PHE A 121 2.65 0.74 -6.57
CA PHE A 121 2.06 1.59 -5.54
C PHE A 121 3.10 1.95 -4.47
N PRO A 122 4.06 2.84 -4.75
CA PRO A 122 5.03 3.28 -3.75
C PRO A 122 4.37 4.03 -2.59
N GLU A 123 4.99 3.98 -1.41
CA GLU A 123 4.48 4.65 -0.20
C GLU A 123 4.29 6.17 -0.40
N SER A 124 5.06 6.78 -1.31
CA SER A 124 4.93 8.19 -1.66
C SER A 124 3.53 8.56 -2.17
N LEU A 125 2.81 7.65 -2.84
CA LEU A 125 1.44 7.90 -3.29
C LEU A 125 0.44 8.00 -2.13
N PHE A 126 0.77 7.42 -0.97
CA PHE A 126 -0.06 7.46 0.24
C PHE A 126 0.37 8.58 1.20
N ARG A 127 1.38 9.37 0.82
CA ARG A 127 1.84 10.52 1.57
C ARG A 127 1.07 11.75 1.12
N ALA A 128 0.56 12.50 2.09
CA ALA A 128 -0.10 13.77 1.82
C ALA A 128 0.92 14.80 1.35
N GLU A 129 0.68 15.37 0.17
CA GLU A 129 1.48 16.44 -0.41
C GLU A 129 0.73 17.76 -0.25
N SER A 130 1.44 18.88 -0.20
CA SER A 130 0.81 20.21 -0.29
C SER A 130 0.62 20.51 -1.78
N PRO A 131 -0.61 20.67 -2.29
CA PRO A 131 -0.82 20.98 -3.69
C PRO A 131 -0.10 22.27 -4.06
N LEU A 132 0.72 22.22 -5.11
CA LEU A 132 1.43 23.40 -5.64
C LEU A 132 0.45 24.37 -6.33
N GLU A 133 -0.68 23.85 -6.80
CA GLU A 133 -1.72 24.59 -7.52
C GLU A 133 -2.98 24.66 -6.66
N GLN A 134 -3.04 25.68 -5.82
CA GLN A 134 -4.29 26.08 -5.18
C GLN A 134 -5.04 26.96 -6.18
N ASP A 135 -5.91 26.35 -7.00
CA ASP A 135 -6.70 26.96 -8.09
C ASP A 135 -7.81 27.90 -7.57
N HIS A 136 -7.52 28.67 -6.53
CA HIS A 136 -8.48 29.50 -5.82
C HIS A 136 -7.77 30.73 -5.29
N ILE A 137 -8.47 31.86 -5.41
CA ILE A 137 -8.10 33.14 -4.83
C ILE A 137 -7.57 32.93 -3.41
N THR A 138 -6.26 33.07 -3.23
CA THR A 138 -5.69 33.14 -1.88
C THR A 138 -6.40 34.29 -1.19
N PHE A 139 -7.07 34.02 -0.07
CA PHE A 139 -7.65 35.08 0.74
C PHE A 139 -6.52 36.03 1.19
N GLN A 140 -6.88 37.20 1.73
CA GLN A 140 -5.93 38.20 2.22
C GLN A 140 -4.97 37.66 3.32
N ASP A 141 -5.20 36.43 3.81
CA ASP A 141 -4.36 35.72 4.79
C ASP A 141 -3.50 34.59 4.17
N ALA A 142 -3.43 34.50 2.82
CA ALA A 142 -2.76 33.43 2.08
C ALA A 142 -3.26 32.01 2.39
N ASN A 143 -4.43 31.87 3.01
CA ASN A 143 -5.10 30.60 3.23
C ASN A 143 -6.17 30.39 2.14
N ASN A 144 -6.51 29.14 1.86
CA ASN A 144 -7.65 28.77 1.06
C ASN A 144 -8.61 27.94 1.92
N ARG A 145 -9.67 28.59 2.42
CA ARG A 145 -10.66 27.99 3.32
C ARG A 145 -11.97 27.79 2.57
N SER A 146 -12.14 26.65 1.90
CA SER A 146 -13.46 26.28 1.36
C SER A 146 -13.94 24.98 1.98
N VAL A 147 -14.89 25.09 2.92
CA VAL A 147 -15.51 23.94 3.62
C VAL A 147 -16.28 23.11 2.59
N GLU A 148 -17.00 23.78 1.70
CA GLU A 148 -17.87 23.18 0.69
C GLU A 148 -17.07 22.30 -0.27
N ASN A 149 -15.89 22.77 -0.70
CA ASN A 149 -15.00 21.98 -1.55
C ASN A 149 -14.47 20.75 -0.79
N GLN A 150 -14.03 20.92 0.47
CA GLN A 150 -13.57 19.77 1.27
C GLN A 150 -14.69 18.73 1.48
N PHE A 151 -15.92 19.16 1.73
CA PHE A 151 -17.06 18.27 1.85
C PHE A 151 -17.41 17.57 0.53
N LEU A 152 -17.31 18.28 -0.60
CA LEU A 152 -17.50 17.72 -1.93
C LEU A 152 -16.43 16.67 -2.25
N LEU A 153 -15.16 16.93 -1.93
CA LEU A 153 -14.07 15.97 -2.08
C LEU A 153 -14.27 14.74 -1.18
N MET A 154 -14.70 14.95 0.07
CA MET A 154 -15.00 13.87 1.01
C MET A 154 -16.13 12.98 0.50
N THR A 155 -17.20 13.59 -0.04
CA THR A 155 -18.32 12.86 -0.65
C THR A 155 -17.86 12.06 -1.87
N LYS A 156 -17.10 12.68 -2.78
CA LYS A 156 -16.52 11.99 -3.95
C LYS A 156 -15.67 10.79 -3.53
N ASN A 157 -14.81 10.98 -2.53
CA ASN A 157 -13.92 9.93 -2.04
C ASN A 157 -14.70 8.78 -1.38
N SER A 158 -15.73 9.10 -0.60
CA SER A 158 -16.64 8.11 0.00
C SER A 158 -17.32 7.24 -1.07
N LEU A 159 -17.78 7.84 -2.17
CA LEU A 159 -18.37 7.10 -3.29
C LEU A 159 -17.35 6.15 -3.95
N VAL A 160 -16.12 6.61 -4.18
CA VAL A 160 -15.04 5.76 -4.72
C VAL A 160 -14.73 4.58 -3.80
N GLN A 161 -14.69 4.82 -2.48
CA GLN A 161 -14.45 3.78 -1.50
C GLN A 161 -15.59 2.73 -1.49
N GLN A 162 -16.84 3.19 -1.44
CA GLN A 162 -18.02 2.32 -1.48
C GLN A 162 -18.04 1.48 -2.75
N PHE A 163 -17.76 2.10 -3.90
CA PHE A 163 -17.67 1.39 -5.17
C PHE A 163 -16.60 0.30 -5.15
N ALA A 164 -15.40 0.61 -4.66
CA ALA A 164 -14.32 -0.38 -4.56
C ALA A 164 -14.70 -1.56 -3.66
N LEU A 165 -15.37 -1.31 -2.53
CA LEU A 165 -15.85 -2.33 -1.61
C LEU A 165 -16.93 -3.22 -2.24
N GLU A 166 -17.87 -2.63 -2.98
CA GLU A 166 -18.94 -3.39 -3.65
C GLU A 166 -18.36 -4.31 -4.73
N VAL A 167 -17.41 -3.82 -5.53
CA VAL A 167 -16.74 -4.65 -6.54
C VAL A 167 -15.93 -5.76 -5.86
N MET A 168 -15.21 -5.47 -4.77
CA MET A 168 -14.50 -6.52 -4.02
C MET A 168 -15.45 -7.59 -3.51
N ARG A 169 -16.61 -7.21 -2.96
CA ARG A 169 -17.63 -8.15 -2.50
C ARG A 169 -18.11 -9.06 -3.63
N SER A 170 -18.46 -8.48 -4.78
CA SER A 170 -18.86 -9.23 -5.96
C SER A 170 -17.80 -10.26 -6.39
N GLN A 171 -16.50 -9.91 -6.32
CA GLN A 171 -15.40 -10.84 -6.61
C GLN A 171 -15.31 -11.99 -5.60
N PHE A 172 -15.53 -11.72 -4.30
CA PHE A 172 -15.54 -12.76 -3.29
C PHE A 172 -16.73 -13.72 -3.47
N ASP A 173 -17.90 -13.19 -3.82
CA ASP A 173 -19.09 -14.00 -4.06
C ASP A 173 -18.88 -14.93 -5.27
N GLN A 174 -18.20 -14.46 -6.32
CA GLN A 174 -17.79 -15.30 -7.45
C GLN A 174 -16.85 -16.44 -7.02
N LEU A 175 -15.85 -16.15 -6.19
CA LEU A 175 -14.93 -17.17 -5.66
C LEU A 175 -15.66 -18.19 -4.79
N GLN A 176 -16.55 -17.74 -3.91
CA GLN A 176 -17.35 -18.62 -3.06
C GLN A 176 -18.24 -19.55 -3.89
N THR A 177 -18.87 -19.02 -4.94
CA THR A 177 -19.72 -19.80 -5.86
C THR A 177 -18.92 -20.95 -6.49
N VAL A 178 -17.75 -20.65 -7.07
CA VAL A 178 -16.89 -21.66 -7.72
C VAL A 178 -16.38 -22.70 -6.73
N ILE A 179 -16.03 -22.29 -5.50
CA ILE A 179 -15.59 -23.22 -4.45
C ILE A 179 -16.75 -24.13 -4.02
N SER A 180 -17.94 -23.57 -3.86
CA SER A 180 -19.13 -24.30 -3.41
C SER A 180 -19.68 -25.27 -4.46
N GLU A 181 -19.50 -25.00 -5.75
CA GLU A 181 -19.96 -25.87 -6.85
C GLU A 181 -19.08 -27.14 -6.99
N ARG A 182 -17.85 -27.11 -6.47
CA ARG A 182 -16.89 -28.22 -6.60
C ARG A 182 -16.87 -29.19 -5.40
N VAL A 183 -17.67 -28.95 -4.37
CA VAL A 183 -17.75 -29.76 -3.13
C VAL A 183 -18.99 -30.65 -3.15
#